data_AF-A0A8H4BFY1-F1
#
_entry.id   AF-A0A8H4BFY1-F1
#
_cell.length_a   1.000
_cell.length_b   1.000
_cell.length_c   1.000
_cell.angle_alpha   90.00
_cell.angle_beta   90.00
_cell.angle_gamma   90.00
#
_symmetry.space_group_name_H-M   'P 1'
#
loop_
_entity.id
_entity.type
_entity.pdbx_description
1 polymer ?
#
loop_
_entity_poly.entity_id
_entity_poly.type
_entity_poly.pdbx_seq_one_letter_code
_entity_poly.pdbx_strand_id
1 'polypeptide(L)'
;MTDTTSDTTKLASQPQLQEPQQTHTQQQDINNLYSELGTLIKNNNSTNDVSSLSSISSSSSNTTSQSMSCVCKHWLVSMETKHCSLCDAIVPLLENLQTEKHKLKERIQSLNSQLDDQRSLLNSYKKDYDTLSAQYARRKQQSDTTKASIESLQQDIHFLKTKHKDEIAHTLEIEQSKKGVEIELHDLSQKLFEEANALVLAEKKEKLILQQEHDQVKLQLENTQTELAAVQAELQTLREAMANQPQETTTAKSTHENYTLRAQLDMATLLGVPQPVEINPNIQKDGLLLQEFDAFIQSLQVTSMAKVNSLPFMKYTIKSDIEPCLKFGKATTKRLLEAILSKTCLIEACPQEFIDMKKQQPPVKAKPKSRLWGFSSSPMQQQSDPATLPILCCSTCGKELEEGEDQMWRFRTSYFDEWALIDGYCRDRINSVVAFYTWLRRLKTQQTSSSSKTDLVEKAYEEFTRLQLQMLLSRMGALPCLLNTFGLASQ
;
A
#
# COMPACT_ATOMS: atom_id res chain seq x y z
N MET A 1 32.48 30.62 -38.43
CA MET A 1 32.94 30.38 -37.05
C MET A 1 31.80 29.65 -36.33
N THR A 2 31.50 28.36 -36.56
CA THR A 2 32.38 27.19 -36.89
C THR A 2 33.49 27.10 -35.83
N ASP A 3 33.48 26.19 -34.85
CA ASP A 3 33.25 24.73 -34.88
C ASP A 3 32.66 24.27 -33.51
N THR A 4 31.66 23.40 -33.38
CA THR A 4 31.63 21.94 -33.62
C THR A 4 32.75 21.13 -32.94
N THR A 5 32.59 20.89 -31.63
CA THR A 5 33.17 19.71 -30.95
C THR A 5 32.05 18.87 -30.33
N SER A 6 31.77 17.70 -30.91
CA SER A 6 30.79 16.73 -30.40
C SER A 6 31.39 15.86 -29.29
N ASP A 7 30.69 15.66 -28.17
CA ASP A 7 31.11 14.69 -27.15
C ASP A 7 30.02 13.68 -26.74
N THR A 8 30.07 12.55 -27.45
CA THR A 8 29.89 11.19 -26.93
C THR A 8 28.74 10.89 -25.95
N THR A 9 27.50 10.87 -26.44
CA THR A 9 26.36 10.29 -25.72
C THR A 9 26.56 8.80 -25.42
N LYS A 10 26.95 8.44 -24.18
CA LYS A 10 26.99 7.04 -23.73
C LYS A 10 25.58 6.47 -23.57
N LEU A 11 25.03 5.93 -24.65
CA LEU A 11 23.76 5.22 -24.66
C LEU A 11 23.90 3.89 -23.89
N ALA A 12 23.27 3.79 -22.71
CA ALA A 12 23.31 2.58 -21.90
C ALA A 12 22.50 1.45 -22.56
N SER A 13 23.16 0.33 -22.84
CA SER A 13 22.57 -0.80 -23.55
C SER A 13 21.44 -1.45 -22.75
N GLN A 14 20.29 -1.67 -23.40
CA GLN A 14 19.23 -2.51 -22.82
C GLN A 14 19.73 -3.98 -22.73
N PRO A 15 19.41 -4.70 -21.64
CA PRO A 15 19.66 -6.14 -21.57
C PRO A 15 18.66 -6.87 -22.48
N GLN A 16 19.15 -7.36 -23.61
CA GLN A 16 18.36 -8.16 -24.55
C GLN A 16 18.04 -9.53 -23.93
N LEU A 17 16.78 -9.71 -23.51
CA LEU A 17 16.29 -11.00 -23.00
C LEU A 17 16.29 -12.04 -24.14
N GLN A 18 17.22 -12.99 -24.07
CA GLN A 18 17.27 -14.13 -24.98
C GLN A 18 16.09 -15.08 -24.71
N GLU A 19 15.47 -15.57 -25.78
CA GLU A 19 14.48 -16.65 -25.69
C GLU A 19 15.19 -17.99 -25.34
N PRO A 20 14.63 -18.83 -24.45
CA PRO A 20 15.20 -20.15 -24.18
C PRO A 20 14.95 -21.10 -25.36
N GLN A 21 16.00 -21.47 -26.07
CA GLN A 21 15.97 -22.59 -27.03
C GLN A 21 15.82 -23.93 -26.28
N GLN A 22 14.59 -24.32 -25.94
CA GLN A 22 14.29 -25.57 -25.23
C GLN A 22 13.40 -26.57 -26.02
N THR A 23 13.05 -26.27 -27.27
CA THR A 23 12.19 -27.11 -28.10
C THR A 23 12.91 -28.31 -28.75
N HIS A 24 14.24 -28.31 -28.82
CA HIS A 24 14.96 -29.30 -29.64
C HIS A 24 15.29 -30.62 -28.93
N THR A 25 15.38 -30.62 -27.59
CA THR A 25 15.78 -31.79 -26.79
C THR A 25 14.64 -32.80 -26.63
N GLN A 26 13.44 -32.33 -26.26
CA GLN A 26 12.28 -33.19 -25.99
C GLN A 26 11.88 -34.06 -27.21
N GLN A 27 12.14 -33.57 -28.43
CA GLN A 27 11.85 -34.32 -29.66
C GLN A 27 12.76 -35.56 -29.83
N GLN A 28 13.99 -35.53 -29.30
CA GLN A 28 14.90 -36.67 -29.33
C GLN A 28 14.52 -37.73 -28.28
N ASP A 29 14.18 -37.30 -27.07
CA ASP A 29 13.76 -38.20 -25.98
C ASP A 29 12.49 -39.00 -26.34
N ILE A 30 11.52 -38.33 -26.99
CA ILE A 30 10.30 -38.98 -27.49
C ILE A 30 10.62 -40.03 -28.57
N ASN A 31 11.52 -39.71 -29.52
CA ASN A 31 11.89 -40.64 -30.58
C ASN A 31 12.65 -41.87 -30.04
N ASN A 32 13.50 -41.69 -29.02
CA ASN A 32 14.19 -42.79 -28.35
C ASN A 32 13.19 -43.75 -27.67
N LEU A 33 12.21 -43.22 -26.93
CA LEU A 33 11.15 -44.03 -26.30
C LEU A 33 10.33 -44.86 -27.30
N TYR A 34 10.00 -44.29 -28.47
CA TYR A 34 9.34 -45.06 -29.54
C TYR A 34 10.23 -46.17 -30.12
N SER A 35 11.55 -46.01 -30.11
CA SER A 35 12.49 -47.06 -30.56
C SER A 35 12.57 -48.23 -29.57
N GLU A 36 12.60 -47.97 -28.26
CA GLU A 36 12.64 -49.01 -27.22
C GLU A 36 11.36 -49.85 -27.20
N LEU A 37 10.19 -49.19 -27.31
CA LEU A 37 8.89 -49.85 -27.50
C LEU A 37 8.86 -50.73 -28.77
N GLY A 38 9.46 -50.26 -29.86
CA GLY A 38 9.60 -51.03 -31.10
C GLY A 38 10.46 -52.29 -30.97
N THR A 39 11.49 -52.26 -30.12
CA THR A 39 12.30 -53.45 -29.80
C THR A 39 11.61 -54.43 -28.86
N LEU A 40 10.87 -53.96 -27.85
CA LEU A 40 10.16 -54.83 -26.91
C LEU A 40 9.10 -55.70 -27.63
N ILE A 41 8.38 -55.10 -28.58
CA ILE A 41 7.31 -55.77 -29.33
C ILE A 41 7.86 -56.86 -30.27
N LYS A 42 9.09 -56.72 -30.77
CA LYS A 42 9.72 -57.75 -31.64
C LYS A 42 10.21 -58.98 -30.88
N ASN A 43 10.67 -58.82 -29.64
CA ASN A 43 11.32 -59.92 -28.90
C ASN A 43 10.34 -60.94 -28.31
N ASN A 44 9.04 -60.63 -28.22
CA ASN A 44 8.03 -61.55 -27.66
C ASN A 44 7.46 -62.59 -28.66
N ASN A 45 7.94 -62.62 -29.90
CA ASN A 45 7.40 -63.45 -30.98
C ASN A 45 8.23 -64.73 -31.26
N SER A 46 8.77 -65.37 -30.22
CA SER A 46 9.50 -66.65 -30.34
C SER A 46 9.52 -67.48 -29.05
N THR A 47 8.40 -68.14 -28.73
CA THR A 47 8.35 -69.51 -28.16
C THR A 47 6.90 -70.02 -28.08
N ASN A 48 6.58 -71.06 -28.86
CA ASN A 48 5.90 -72.30 -28.44
C ASN A 48 5.07 -72.92 -29.57
N ASP A 49 5.67 -73.90 -30.26
CA ASP A 49 4.95 -74.82 -31.14
C ASP A 49 3.99 -75.70 -30.34
N VAL A 50 2.70 -75.69 -30.70
CA VAL A 50 1.72 -76.68 -30.21
C VAL A 50 0.83 -77.23 -31.35
N SER A 51 1.38 -77.31 -32.56
CA SER A 51 0.72 -77.89 -33.73
C SER A 51 0.75 -79.43 -33.73
N SER A 52 0.04 -80.09 -32.80
CA SER A 52 -0.25 -81.54 -32.85
C SER A 52 -1.34 -82.00 -31.88
N LEU A 53 -2.62 -81.90 -32.29
CA LEU A 53 -3.72 -82.72 -31.76
C LEU A 53 -4.75 -83.03 -32.86
N SER A 54 -4.34 -83.85 -33.81
CA SER A 54 -5.20 -84.50 -34.80
C SER A 54 -4.99 -86.02 -34.76
N SER A 55 -5.99 -86.77 -35.23
CA SER A 55 -5.94 -88.23 -35.45
C SER A 55 -5.80 -89.12 -34.19
N ILE A 56 -6.92 -89.38 -33.51
CA ILE A 56 -7.14 -90.73 -32.94
C ILE A 56 -7.70 -91.59 -34.06
N SER A 57 -6.81 -92.20 -34.85
CA SER A 57 -7.17 -93.24 -35.81
C SER A 57 -7.23 -94.58 -35.08
N SER A 58 -8.44 -95.07 -34.82
CA SER A 58 -8.68 -96.36 -34.17
C SER A 58 -8.08 -97.49 -35.01
N SER A 59 -6.87 -97.90 -34.65
CA SER A 59 -6.08 -98.87 -35.40
C SER A 59 -6.57 -100.29 -35.09
N SER A 60 -7.31 -100.88 -36.02
CA SER A 60 -7.86 -102.24 -35.92
C SER A 60 -6.75 -103.31 -36.02
N SER A 61 -5.95 -103.45 -34.96
CA SER A 61 -4.94 -104.51 -34.84
C SER A 61 -5.61 -105.86 -34.54
N ASN A 62 -5.82 -106.66 -35.59
CA ASN A 62 -6.18 -108.07 -35.45
C ASN A 62 -5.10 -108.82 -34.65
N THR A 63 -5.42 -109.27 -33.44
CA THR A 63 -4.59 -110.21 -32.68
C THR A 63 -5.36 -111.48 -32.36
N THR A 64 -5.11 -112.49 -33.20
CA THR A 64 -5.17 -113.95 -32.98
C THR A 64 -6.02 -114.46 -31.80
N SER A 65 -7.03 -115.28 -32.13
CA SER A 65 -7.92 -115.96 -31.18
C SER A 65 -7.18 -116.86 -30.18
N GLN A 66 -6.90 -116.33 -28.99
CA GLN A 66 -6.61 -117.10 -27.78
C GLN A 66 -7.78 -116.94 -26.79
N SER A 67 -8.01 -117.93 -25.92
CA SER A 67 -9.27 -118.10 -25.18
C SER A 67 -9.42 -117.11 -24.00
N MET A 68 -9.78 -115.86 -24.30
CA MET A 68 -10.01 -114.76 -23.36
C MET A 68 -11.34 -114.88 -22.58
N SER A 69 -11.61 -116.04 -21.98
CA SER A 69 -12.75 -116.21 -21.05
C SER A 69 -12.48 -117.28 -20.00
N CYS A 70 -12.90 -117.04 -18.76
CA CYS A 70 -12.97 -118.08 -17.76
C CYS A 70 -14.00 -119.15 -18.19
N VAL A 71 -13.62 -120.43 -18.08
CA VAL A 71 -14.43 -121.60 -18.47
C VAL A 71 -15.83 -121.59 -17.84
N CYS A 72 -15.94 -121.08 -16.60
CA CYS A 72 -17.19 -120.99 -15.86
C CYS A 72 -18.20 -119.98 -16.45
N LYS A 73 -17.77 -119.06 -17.33
CA LYS A 73 -18.56 -117.98 -17.99
C LYS A 73 -19.39 -117.06 -17.06
N HIS A 74 -19.30 -117.22 -15.76
CA HIS A 74 -20.01 -116.42 -14.77
C HIS A 74 -19.18 -115.18 -14.43
N TRP A 75 -19.55 -114.05 -15.04
CA TRP A 75 -18.89 -112.77 -14.83
C TRP A 75 -19.52 -112.02 -13.65
N LEU A 76 -18.73 -111.29 -12.88
CA LEU A 76 -19.07 -110.89 -11.51
C LEU A 76 -20.08 -109.75 -11.38
N VAL A 77 -20.66 -109.65 -10.18
CA VAL A 77 -21.75 -108.74 -9.78
C VAL A 77 -21.26 -107.32 -9.44
N SER A 78 -19.95 -107.04 -9.47
CA SER A 78 -19.36 -105.73 -9.14
C SER A 78 -18.34 -105.28 -10.19
N MET A 79 -18.45 -104.00 -10.59
CA MET A 79 -17.64 -103.30 -11.59
C MET A 79 -16.17 -103.07 -11.19
N GLU A 80 -15.79 -103.52 -9.99
CA GLU A 80 -14.48 -103.36 -9.35
C GLU A 80 -13.76 -104.71 -9.17
N THR A 81 -14.36 -105.83 -9.60
CA THR A 81 -13.78 -107.17 -9.44
C THR A 81 -13.10 -107.70 -10.71
N LYS A 82 -11.93 -108.33 -10.55
CA LYS A 82 -11.13 -108.93 -11.66
C LYS A 82 -11.38 -110.43 -11.87
N HIS A 83 -11.93 -111.10 -10.85
CA HIS A 83 -12.02 -112.55 -10.75
C HIS A 83 -13.34 -113.11 -11.34
N CYS A 84 -13.47 -114.42 -11.39
CA CYS A 84 -14.72 -115.11 -11.72
C CYS A 84 -15.45 -115.55 -10.44
N SER A 85 -16.77 -115.32 -10.37
CA SER A 85 -17.59 -115.55 -9.15
C SER A 85 -17.64 -117.00 -8.65
N LEU A 86 -17.23 -117.98 -9.46
CA LEU A 86 -17.36 -119.41 -9.16
C LEU A 86 -16.02 -120.15 -8.95
N CYS A 87 -14.90 -119.57 -9.38
CA CYS A 87 -13.58 -120.21 -9.29
C CYS A 87 -12.45 -119.26 -8.87
N ASP A 88 -12.76 -117.99 -8.62
CA ASP A 88 -11.85 -116.89 -8.23
C ASP A 88 -10.64 -116.64 -9.16
N ALA A 89 -10.56 -117.34 -10.29
CA ALA A 89 -9.54 -117.08 -11.30
C ALA A 89 -9.69 -115.68 -11.92
N ILE A 90 -8.56 -114.97 -12.06
CA ILE A 90 -8.49 -113.68 -12.76
C ILE A 90 -9.00 -113.85 -14.20
N VAL A 91 -9.90 -112.96 -14.63
CA VAL A 91 -10.35 -112.86 -16.02
C VAL A 91 -9.50 -111.78 -16.69
N PRO A 92 -8.56 -112.11 -17.60
CA PRO A 92 -7.60 -111.14 -18.13
C PRO A 92 -8.24 -109.93 -18.82
N LEU A 93 -9.41 -110.13 -19.44
CA LEU A 93 -10.19 -109.05 -20.04
C LEU A 93 -10.70 -108.04 -19.01
N LEU A 94 -11.18 -108.50 -17.84
CA LEU A 94 -11.63 -107.61 -16.76
C LEU A 94 -10.45 -106.91 -16.09
N GLU A 95 -9.31 -107.60 -15.91
CA GLU A 95 -8.09 -106.97 -15.42
C GLU A 95 -7.60 -105.86 -16.37
N ASN A 96 -7.53 -106.13 -17.68
CA ASN A 96 -7.13 -105.14 -18.68
C ASN A 96 -8.04 -103.89 -18.62
N LEU A 97 -9.35 -104.08 -18.68
CA LEU A 97 -10.35 -102.99 -18.58
C LEU A 97 -10.25 -102.21 -17.26
N GLN A 98 -9.89 -102.86 -16.15
CA GLN A 98 -9.63 -102.17 -14.89
C GLN A 98 -8.34 -101.34 -14.90
N THR A 99 -7.25 -101.85 -15.50
CA THR A 99 -6.02 -101.05 -15.65
C THR A 99 -6.23 -99.85 -16.56
N GLU A 100 -7.09 -99.98 -17.58
CA GLU A 100 -7.50 -98.88 -18.45
C GLU A 100 -8.38 -97.87 -17.70
N LYS A 101 -9.41 -98.32 -16.97
CA LYS A 101 -10.22 -97.50 -16.05
C LYS A 101 -9.37 -96.74 -15.04
N HIS A 102 -8.29 -97.34 -14.53
CA HIS A 102 -7.33 -96.68 -13.63
C HIS A 102 -6.51 -95.60 -14.35
N LYS A 103 -5.84 -95.94 -15.46
CA LYS A 103 -5.04 -95.00 -16.27
C LYS A 103 -5.88 -93.81 -16.76
N LEU A 104 -7.13 -94.04 -17.16
CA LEU A 104 -8.06 -92.98 -17.55
C LEU A 104 -8.43 -92.09 -16.35
N LYS A 105 -8.63 -92.65 -15.16
CA LYS A 105 -8.87 -91.87 -13.93
C LYS A 105 -7.66 -91.02 -13.54
N GLU A 106 -6.44 -91.57 -13.60
CA GLU A 106 -5.19 -90.83 -13.39
C GLU A 106 -5.04 -89.71 -14.43
N ARG A 107 -5.34 -89.99 -15.70
CA ARG A 107 -5.27 -88.98 -16.77
C ARG A 107 -6.31 -87.86 -16.59
N ILE A 108 -7.52 -88.18 -16.16
CA ILE A 108 -8.55 -87.19 -15.80
C ILE A 108 -8.07 -86.33 -14.62
N GLN A 109 -7.49 -86.93 -13.58
CA GLN A 109 -6.96 -86.19 -12.43
C GLN A 109 -5.80 -85.27 -12.83
N SER A 110 -4.88 -85.75 -13.68
CA SER A 110 -3.79 -84.97 -14.27
C SER A 110 -4.32 -83.79 -15.11
N LEU A 111 -5.32 -84.01 -15.96
CA LEU A 111 -5.93 -82.97 -16.79
C LEU A 111 -6.69 -81.93 -15.93
N ASN A 112 -7.40 -82.36 -14.89
CA ASN A 112 -8.08 -81.44 -13.97
C ASN A 112 -7.09 -80.54 -13.24
N SER A 113 -5.97 -81.08 -12.73
CA SER A 113 -4.90 -80.28 -12.12
C SER A 113 -4.38 -79.23 -13.12
N GLN A 114 -4.03 -79.65 -14.34
CA GLN A 114 -3.56 -78.73 -15.39
C GLN A 114 -4.60 -77.64 -15.73
N LEU A 115 -5.88 -77.96 -15.69
CA LEU A 115 -6.97 -77.02 -15.96
C LEU A 115 -7.12 -75.99 -14.82
N ASP A 116 -6.98 -76.42 -13.56
CA ASP A 116 -6.99 -75.52 -12.39
C ASP A 116 -5.72 -74.67 -12.28
N ASP A 117 -4.56 -75.21 -12.66
CA ASP A 117 -3.31 -74.44 -12.80
C ASP A 117 -3.48 -73.31 -13.84
N GLN A 118 -4.03 -73.63 -15.03
CA GLN A 118 -4.32 -72.66 -16.09
C GLN A 118 -5.38 -71.62 -15.67
N ARG A 119 -6.41 -72.02 -14.91
CA ARG A 119 -7.37 -71.09 -14.30
C ARG A 119 -6.69 -70.12 -13.33
N SER A 120 -5.77 -70.61 -12.49
CA SER A 120 -5.03 -69.76 -11.54
C SER A 120 -4.17 -68.72 -12.27
N LEU A 121 -3.49 -69.15 -13.34
CA LEU A 121 -2.64 -68.29 -14.17
C LEU A 121 -3.48 -67.22 -14.91
N LEU A 122 -4.61 -67.60 -15.51
CA LEU A 122 -5.53 -66.65 -16.15
C LEU A 122 -6.09 -65.63 -15.16
N ASN A 123 -6.39 -66.04 -13.92
CA ASN A 123 -6.82 -65.13 -12.86
C ASN A 123 -5.71 -64.16 -12.43
N SER A 124 -4.44 -64.59 -12.41
CA SER A 124 -3.30 -63.68 -12.14
C SER A 124 -3.12 -62.65 -13.26
N TYR A 125 -3.06 -63.08 -14.53
CA TYR A 125 -2.97 -62.16 -15.68
C TYR A 125 -4.14 -61.18 -15.75
N LYS A 126 -5.36 -61.62 -15.39
CA LYS A 126 -6.50 -60.71 -15.29
C LYS A 126 -6.30 -59.65 -14.22
N LYS A 127 -5.85 -60.03 -13.01
CA LYS A 127 -5.57 -59.09 -11.92
C LYS A 127 -4.48 -58.09 -12.30
N ASP A 128 -3.45 -58.53 -13.02
CA ASP A 128 -2.36 -57.67 -13.49
C ASP A 128 -2.84 -56.71 -14.59
N TYR A 129 -3.68 -57.19 -15.51
CA TYR A 129 -4.36 -56.34 -16.51
C TYR A 129 -5.26 -55.29 -15.87
N ASP A 130 -6.12 -55.67 -14.92
CA ASP A 130 -7.01 -54.76 -14.19
C ASP A 130 -6.18 -53.69 -13.42
N THR A 131 -5.06 -54.10 -12.83
CA THR A 131 -4.11 -53.23 -12.13
C THR A 131 -3.41 -52.24 -13.09
N LEU A 132 -2.92 -52.73 -14.23
CA LEU A 132 -2.24 -51.91 -15.24
C LEU A 132 -3.21 -50.92 -15.91
N SER A 133 -4.43 -51.36 -16.19
CA SER A 133 -5.52 -50.53 -16.70
C SER A 133 -5.86 -49.38 -15.75
N ALA A 134 -5.98 -49.67 -14.44
CA ALA A 134 -6.20 -48.65 -13.42
C ALA A 134 -5.02 -47.65 -13.32
N GLN A 135 -3.77 -48.12 -13.43
CA GLN A 135 -2.60 -47.24 -13.46
C GLN A 135 -2.56 -46.35 -14.71
N TYR A 136 -2.90 -46.90 -15.88
CA TYR A 136 -2.99 -46.14 -17.14
C TYR A 136 -4.06 -45.06 -17.07
N ALA A 137 -5.27 -45.39 -16.59
CA ALA A 137 -6.34 -44.43 -16.39
C ALA A 137 -5.92 -43.27 -15.45
N ARG A 138 -5.23 -43.60 -14.35
CA ARG A 138 -4.73 -42.62 -13.38
C ARG A 138 -3.65 -41.70 -13.98
N ARG A 139 -2.68 -42.27 -14.72
CA ARG A 139 -1.65 -41.47 -15.44
C ARG A 139 -2.26 -40.59 -16.52
N LYS A 140 -3.26 -41.08 -17.25
CA LYS A 140 -3.99 -40.28 -18.25
C LYS A 140 -4.68 -39.09 -17.59
N GLN A 141 -5.46 -39.31 -16.52
CA GLN A 141 -6.12 -38.24 -15.77
C GLN A 141 -5.10 -37.20 -15.23
N GLN A 142 -3.93 -37.64 -14.78
CA GLN A 142 -2.85 -36.74 -14.36
C GLN A 142 -2.26 -35.95 -15.53
N SER A 143 -2.14 -36.54 -16.72
CA SER A 143 -1.74 -35.84 -17.95
C SER A 143 -2.78 -34.80 -18.39
N ASP A 144 -4.07 -35.13 -18.31
CA ASP A 144 -5.17 -34.25 -18.71
C ASP A 144 -5.28 -33.03 -17.76
N THR A 145 -5.15 -33.26 -16.44
CA THR A 145 -5.16 -32.19 -15.43
C THR A 145 -3.92 -31.30 -15.47
N THR A 146 -2.72 -31.86 -15.66
CA THR A 146 -1.49 -31.05 -15.83
C THR A 146 -1.53 -30.25 -17.13
N LYS A 147 -2.05 -30.81 -18.22
CA LYS A 147 -2.28 -30.07 -19.47
C LYS A 147 -3.22 -28.88 -19.26
N ALA A 148 -4.38 -29.07 -18.62
CA ALA A 148 -5.32 -27.99 -18.34
C ALA A 148 -4.69 -26.89 -17.44
N SER A 149 -3.85 -27.28 -16.46
CA SER A 149 -3.10 -26.32 -15.64
C SER A 149 -2.07 -25.52 -16.44
N ILE A 150 -1.39 -26.15 -17.41
CA ILE A 150 -0.46 -25.45 -18.32
C ILE A 150 -1.21 -24.47 -19.23
N GLU A 151 -2.36 -24.87 -19.78
CA GLU A 151 -3.21 -24.01 -20.62
C GLU A 151 -3.74 -22.79 -19.83
N SER A 152 -4.13 -22.95 -18.56
CA SER A 152 -4.48 -21.82 -17.67
C SER A 152 -3.29 -20.88 -17.45
N LEU A 153 -2.13 -21.43 -17.07
CA LEU A 153 -0.93 -20.61 -16.81
C LEU A 153 -0.45 -19.87 -18.08
N GLN A 154 -0.66 -20.43 -19.27
CA GLN A 154 -0.40 -19.75 -20.54
C GLN A 154 -1.35 -18.57 -20.77
N GLN A 155 -2.63 -18.69 -20.39
CA GLN A 155 -3.60 -17.59 -20.43
C GLN A 155 -3.24 -16.50 -19.41
N ASP A 156 -2.86 -16.87 -18.18
CA ASP A 156 -2.40 -15.92 -17.15
C ASP A 156 -1.15 -15.15 -17.61
N ILE A 157 -0.16 -15.86 -18.18
CA ILE A 157 1.05 -15.24 -18.75
C ILE A 157 0.70 -14.32 -19.92
N HIS A 158 -0.27 -14.67 -20.77
CA HIS A 158 -0.72 -13.80 -21.85
C HIS A 158 -1.40 -12.52 -21.31
N PHE A 159 -2.31 -12.67 -20.34
CA PHE A 159 -2.99 -11.55 -19.69
C PHE A 159 -2.00 -10.60 -19.01
N LEU A 160 -1.03 -11.13 -18.25
CA LEU A 160 0.03 -10.35 -17.63
C LEU A 160 0.94 -9.66 -18.65
N LYS A 161 1.25 -10.31 -19.79
CA LYS A 161 2.00 -9.68 -20.89
C LYS A 161 1.25 -8.51 -21.53
N THR A 162 -0.07 -8.59 -21.68
CA THR A 162 -0.90 -7.47 -22.15
C THR A 162 -0.88 -6.34 -21.13
N LYS A 163 -1.26 -6.60 -19.87
CA LYS A 163 -1.28 -5.58 -18.82
C LYS A 163 0.09 -4.88 -18.64
N HIS A 164 1.19 -5.60 -18.80
CA HIS A 164 2.53 -5.01 -18.75
C HIS A 164 2.83 -4.06 -19.91
N LYS A 165 2.30 -4.31 -21.12
CA LYS A 165 2.39 -3.34 -22.24
C LYS A 165 1.56 -2.09 -21.96
N ASP A 166 0.36 -2.27 -21.40
CA ASP A 166 -0.54 -1.17 -21.06
C ASP A 166 0.09 -0.25 -19.99
N GLU A 167 0.71 -0.84 -18.95
CA GLU A 167 1.44 -0.11 -17.92
C GLU A 167 2.69 0.62 -18.47
N ILE A 168 3.40 0.03 -19.44
CA ILE A 168 4.50 0.71 -20.15
C ILE A 168 3.97 1.92 -20.93
N ALA A 169 2.86 1.79 -21.65
CA ALA A 169 2.27 2.89 -22.40
C ALA A 169 1.82 4.04 -21.48
N HIS A 170 1.14 3.71 -20.38
CA HIS A 170 0.74 4.65 -19.33
C HIS A 170 1.94 5.33 -18.66
N THR A 171 3.03 4.58 -18.39
CA THR A 171 4.28 5.15 -17.85
C THR A 171 4.92 6.14 -18.82
N LEU A 172 4.92 5.85 -20.13
CA LEU A 172 5.45 6.74 -21.17
C LEU A 172 4.61 8.03 -21.31
N GLU A 173 3.28 7.93 -21.21
CA GLU A 173 2.38 9.08 -21.20
C GLU A 173 2.63 9.98 -19.97
N ILE A 174 2.79 9.39 -18.78
CA ILE A 174 3.17 10.11 -17.56
C ILE A 174 4.55 10.78 -17.71
N GLU A 175 5.54 10.09 -18.28
CA GLU A 175 6.86 10.69 -18.54
C GLU A 175 6.80 11.86 -19.53
N GLN A 176 5.99 11.77 -20.58
CA GLN A 176 5.81 12.85 -21.56
C GLN A 176 5.11 14.06 -20.92
N SER A 177 4.02 13.82 -20.18
CA SER A 177 3.30 14.85 -19.44
C SER A 177 4.20 15.54 -18.41
N LYS A 178 4.98 14.76 -17.65
CA LYS A 178 5.98 15.27 -16.70
C LYS A 178 7.01 16.18 -17.39
N LYS A 179 7.57 15.77 -18.53
CA LYS A 179 8.54 16.58 -19.29
C LYS A 179 7.94 17.90 -19.76
N GLY A 180 6.65 17.91 -20.15
CA GLY A 180 5.91 19.14 -20.45
C GLY A 180 5.86 20.09 -19.24
N VAL A 181 5.44 19.59 -18.08
CA VAL A 181 5.39 20.38 -16.83
C VAL A 181 6.77 20.85 -16.37
N GLU A 182 7.83 20.06 -16.56
CA GLU A 182 9.21 20.47 -16.28
C GLU A 182 9.68 21.63 -17.17
N ILE A 183 9.25 21.66 -18.44
CA ILE A 183 9.53 22.76 -19.39
C ILE A 183 8.72 24.02 -19.02
N GLU A 184 7.42 23.88 -18.76
CA GLU A 184 6.55 24.99 -18.35
C GLU A 184 7.03 25.64 -17.03
N LEU A 185 7.48 24.82 -16.07
CA LEU A 185 8.02 25.30 -14.81
C LEU A 185 9.35 26.05 -15.00
N HIS A 186 10.21 25.58 -15.92
CA HIS A 186 11.44 26.29 -16.26
C HIS A 186 11.16 27.65 -16.91
N ASP A 187 10.28 27.71 -17.91
CA ASP A 187 9.87 28.95 -18.59
C ASP A 187 9.24 29.96 -17.62
N LEU A 188 8.33 29.51 -16.76
CA LEU A 188 7.72 30.36 -15.73
C LEU A 188 8.76 30.83 -14.69
N SER A 189 9.68 29.96 -14.28
CA SER A 189 10.75 30.34 -13.34
C SER A 189 11.72 31.34 -13.95
N GLN A 190 12.07 31.20 -15.24
CA GLN A 190 12.92 32.15 -15.94
C GLN A 190 12.25 33.53 -16.00
N LYS A 191 10.99 33.60 -16.47
CA LYS A 191 10.22 34.85 -16.54
C LYS A 191 10.06 35.52 -15.18
N LEU A 192 9.85 34.74 -14.11
CA LEU A 192 9.76 35.27 -12.75
C LEU A 192 11.10 35.85 -12.26
N PHE A 193 12.24 35.28 -12.64
CA PHE A 193 13.56 35.88 -12.35
C PHE A 193 13.83 37.13 -13.22
N GLU A 194 13.43 37.13 -14.49
CA GLU A 194 13.57 38.29 -15.37
C GLU A 194 12.77 39.49 -14.85
N GLU A 195 11.49 39.28 -14.51
CA GLU A 195 10.59 40.29 -13.95
C GLU A 195 11.07 40.80 -12.57
N ALA A 196 11.49 39.88 -11.67
CA ALA A 196 12.00 40.27 -10.35
C ALA A 196 13.30 41.08 -10.45
N ASN A 197 14.19 40.73 -11.39
CA ASN A 197 15.40 41.51 -11.65
C ASN A 197 15.07 42.90 -12.24
N ALA A 198 14.09 42.98 -13.15
CA ALA A 198 13.63 44.27 -13.70
C ALA A 198 13.06 45.19 -12.61
N LEU A 199 12.22 44.66 -11.71
CA LEU A 199 11.67 45.39 -10.56
C LEU A 199 12.78 45.90 -9.63
N VAL A 200 13.73 45.03 -9.25
CA VAL A 200 14.86 45.41 -8.38
C VAL A 200 15.79 46.44 -9.04
N LEU A 201 15.91 46.43 -10.37
CA LEU A 201 16.65 47.47 -11.11
C LEU A 201 15.88 48.80 -11.15
N ALA A 202 14.55 48.76 -11.26
CA ALA A 202 13.70 49.96 -11.17
C ALA A 202 13.77 50.60 -9.78
N GLU A 203 13.54 49.85 -8.69
CA GLU A 203 13.67 50.35 -7.32
C GLU A 203 15.06 50.97 -7.04
N LYS A 204 16.14 50.32 -7.51
CA LYS A 204 17.51 50.84 -7.33
C LYS A 204 17.71 52.17 -8.06
N LYS A 205 17.10 52.34 -9.24
CA LYS A 205 17.17 53.58 -10.01
C LYS A 205 16.34 54.69 -9.35
N GLU A 206 15.11 54.40 -8.94
CA GLU A 206 14.24 55.36 -8.25
C GLU A 206 14.82 55.79 -6.90
N LYS A 207 15.35 54.85 -6.11
CA LYS A 207 16.07 55.17 -4.87
C LYS A 207 17.28 56.09 -5.10
N LEU A 208 18.03 55.90 -6.18
CA LEU A 208 19.17 56.75 -6.51
C LEU A 208 18.73 58.18 -6.87
N ILE A 209 17.63 58.33 -7.61
CA ILE A 209 17.02 59.63 -7.93
C ILE A 209 16.54 60.32 -6.65
N LEU A 210 15.71 59.63 -5.84
CA LEU A 210 15.20 60.16 -4.56
C LEU A 210 16.33 60.54 -3.59
N GLN A 211 17.45 59.82 -3.60
CA GLN A 211 18.60 60.17 -2.77
C GLN A 211 19.36 61.41 -3.28
N GLN A 212 19.45 61.61 -4.61
CA GLN A 212 19.97 62.85 -5.19
C GLN A 212 19.07 64.05 -4.87
N GLU A 213 17.76 63.89 -4.99
CA GLU A 213 16.77 64.92 -4.63
C GLU A 213 16.81 65.24 -3.13
N HIS A 214 16.89 64.23 -2.27
CA HIS A 214 17.06 64.41 -0.82
C HIS A 214 18.33 65.21 -0.48
N ASP A 215 19.47 64.86 -1.07
CA ASP A 215 20.74 65.54 -0.79
C ASP A 215 20.76 66.98 -1.34
N GLN A 216 20.05 67.24 -2.45
CA GLN A 216 19.82 68.60 -2.96
C GLN A 216 18.91 69.43 -2.02
N VAL A 217 17.79 68.88 -1.56
CA VAL A 217 16.88 69.55 -0.61
C VAL A 217 17.56 69.77 0.74
N LYS A 218 18.39 68.84 1.19
CA LYS A 218 19.21 68.99 2.41
C LYS A 218 20.19 70.16 2.29
N LEU A 219 20.86 70.31 1.15
CA LEU A 219 21.76 71.46 0.90
C LEU A 219 20.99 72.79 0.86
N GLN A 220 19.78 72.82 0.29
CA GLN A 220 18.91 74.00 0.33
C GLN A 220 18.44 74.34 1.75
N LEU A 221 18.11 73.33 2.55
CA LEU A 221 17.77 73.50 3.96
C LEU A 221 18.95 74.03 4.76
N GLU A 222 20.16 73.49 4.57
CA GLU A 222 21.38 73.95 5.24
C GLU A 222 21.69 75.41 4.90
N ASN A 223 21.63 75.79 3.62
CA ASN A 223 21.77 77.19 3.17
C ASN A 223 20.73 78.10 3.83
N THR A 224 19.43 77.82 3.68
CA THR A 224 18.36 78.64 4.25
C THR A 224 18.38 78.68 5.78
N GLN A 225 18.89 77.64 6.44
CA GLN A 225 19.10 77.61 7.89
C GLN A 225 20.30 78.47 8.32
N THR A 226 21.36 78.58 7.51
CA THR A 226 22.44 79.57 7.74
C THR A 226 22.00 81.01 7.47
N GLU A 227 21.19 81.25 6.43
CA GLU A 227 20.57 82.55 6.17
C GLU A 227 19.65 82.97 7.33
N LEU A 228 18.79 82.05 7.79
CA LEU A 228 17.91 82.29 8.92
C LEU A 228 18.69 82.45 10.25
N ALA A 229 19.82 81.77 10.43
CA ALA A 229 20.70 82.00 11.58
C ALA A 229 21.37 83.39 11.53
N ALA A 230 21.77 83.87 10.34
CA ALA A 230 22.29 85.22 10.16
C ALA A 230 21.22 86.28 10.44
N VAL A 231 20.00 86.12 9.90
CA VAL A 231 18.85 86.99 10.19
C VAL A 231 18.43 86.91 11.66
N GLN A 232 18.54 85.74 12.32
CA GLN A 232 18.34 85.63 13.76
C GLN A 232 19.44 86.34 14.56
N ALA A 233 20.69 86.34 14.10
CA ALA A 233 21.76 87.11 14.74
C ALA A 233 21.55 88.63 14.58
N GLU A 234 21.15 89.11 13.39
CA GLU A 234 20.75 90.51 13.19
C GLU A 234 19.56 90.87 14.07
N LEU A 235 18.48 90.07 14.04
CA LEU A 235 17.31 90.26 14.90
C LEU A 235 17.63 90.11 16.40
N GLN A 236 18.67 89.36 16.77
CA GLN A 236 19.17 89.30 18.14
C GLN A 236 19.92 90.56 18.52
N THR A 237 20.80 91.11 17.66
CA THR A 237 21.46 92.40 17.95
C THR A 237 20.46 93.57 18.00
N LEU A 238 19.43 93.55 17.14
CA LEU A 238 18.27 94.45 17.23
C LEU A 238 17.45 94.20 18.50
N ARG A 239 17.26 92.93 18.90
CA ARG A 239 16.63 92.61 20.19
C ARG A 239 17.46 93.08 21.36
N GLU A 240 18.79 93.01 21.33
CA GLU A 240 19.67 93.45 22.42
C GLU A 240 19.67 94.98 22.51
N ALA A 241 19.61 95.70 21.38
CA ALA A 241 19.33 97.13 21.35
C ALA A 241 17.95 97.48 21.95
N MET A 242 16.92 96.66 21.69
CA MET A 242 15.57 96.80 22.25
C MET A 242 15.39 96.21 23.66
N ALA A 243 16.28 95.33 24.13
CA ALA A 243 16.19 94.58 25.40
C ALA A 243 16.52 95.43 26.63
N ASN A 244 16.64 96.74 26.42
CA ASN A 244 16.29 97.73 27.43
C ASN A 244 14.80 97.61 27.90
N GLN A 245 13.98 96.73 27.32
CA GLN A 245 12.72 96.20 27.88
C GLN A 245 12.56 94.66 27.69
N PRO A 246 12.22 93.87 28.74
CA PRO A 246 11.92 92.41 28.69
C PRO A 246 10.40 92.11 28.63
N GLN A 247 9.86 90.95 28.20
CA GLN A 247 9.81 89.57 28.79
C GLN A 247 9.06 88.60 27.80
N GLU A 248 9.01 87.25 27.83
CA GLU A 248 9.79 86.19 28.52
C GLU A 248 9.74 84.78 27.82
N THR A 249 8.95 83.78 28.28
CA THR A 249 9.05 82.31 27.97
C THR A 249 7.70 81.58 27.70
N THR A 250 7.63 80.32 27.21
CA THR A 250 7.52 79.05 28.02
C THR A 250 7.48 77.72 27.17
N THR A 251 7.37 76.54 27.82
CA THR A 251 7.76 75.17 27.33
C THR A 251 6.71 74.03 27.48
N ALA A 252 6.92 72.83 26.89
CA ALA A 252 6.10 71.59 27.06
C ALA A 252 6.92 70.26 27.17
N LYS A 253 6.28 69.07 27.40
CA LYS A 253 6.93 67.80 27.86
C LYS A 253 6.43 66.45 27.27
N SER A 254 7.37 65.52 27.02
CA SER A 254 7.47 64.07 27.38
C SER A 254 6.29 63.05 27.33
N THR A 255 6.53 61.86 26.76
CA THR A 255 5.81 60.57 27.01
C THR A 255 6.68 59.32 26.69
N HIS A 256 6.78 58.30 27.57
CA HIS A 256 7.26 56.91 27.21
C HIS A 256 7.02 55.81 28.29
N GLU A 257 5.78 55.52 28.71
CA GLU A 257 5.48 54.36 29.58
C GLU A 257 4.15 53.69 29.18
N ASN A 258 4.18 52.46 28.63
CA ASN A 258 2.94 51.70 28.33
C ASN A 258 3.13 50.16 28.11
N TYR A 259 4.30 49.69 27.67
CA TYR A 259 4.45 48.28 27.25
C TYR A 259 4.43 47.25 28.38
N THR A 260 4.84 47.60 29.60
CA THR A 260 4.96 46.66 30.74
C THR A 260 3.61 46.15 31.25
N LEU A 261 2.55 46.98 31.16
CA LEU A 261 1.26 46.70 31.79
C LEU A 261 0.51 45.56 31.09
N ARG A 262 0.60 45.47 29.76
CA ARG A 262 -0.18 44.52 28.95
C ARG A 262 0.15 43.05 29.28
N ALA A 263 1.44 42.74 29.39
CA ALA A 263 1.92 41.39 29.69
C ALA A 263 1.49 40.88 31.07
N GLN A 264 1.14 41.77 32.01
CA GLN A 264 0.64 41.38 33.33
C GLN A 264 -0.85 41.03 33.32
N LEU A 265 -1.68 41.71 32.50
CA LEU A 265 -3.10 41.37 32.37
C LEU A 265 -3.31 40.02 31.68
N ASP A 266 -2.65 39.79 30.54
CA ASP A 266 -2.85 38.56 29.76
C ASP A 266 -2.42 37.29 30.55
N MET A 267 -1.49 37.43 31.52
CA MET A 267 -1.13 36.38 32.49
C MET A 267 -2.18 36.13 33.57
N ALA A 268 -2.91 37.17 34.02
CA ALA A 268 -3.92 37.03 35.07
C ALA A 268 -5.19 36.33 34.55
N THR A 269 -5.61 36.64 33.32
CA THR A 269 -6.78 36.03 32.67
C THR A 269 -6.64 34.52 32.49
N LEU A 270 -5.41 34.01 32.34
CA LEU A 270 -5.11 32.57 32.19
C LEU A 270 -5.24 31.75 33.48
N LEU A 271 -5.29 32.39 34.66
CA LEU A 271 -5.19 31.71 35.95
C LEU A 271 -6.49 31.67 36.77
N GLY A 272 -7.60 32.19 36.23
CA GLY A 272 -8.95 31.94 36.77
C GLY A 272 -9.25 32.50 38.17
N VAL A 273 -8.42 33.41 38.70
CA VAL A 273 -8.66 34.04 40.01
C VAL A 273 -9.85 34.99 39.92
N PRO A 274 -10.92 34.80 40.71
CA PRO A 274 -12.05 35.74 40.71
C PRO A 274 -11.64 37.05 41.42
N GLN A 275 -11.43 38.11 40.64
CA GLN A 275 -11.20 39.46 41.18
C GLN A 275 -12.41 40.39 40.96
N PRO A 276 -12.72 41.26 41.94
CA PRO A 276 -13.73 42.30 41.81
C PRO A 276 -13.14 43.52 41.08
N VAL A 277 -12.94 43.40 39.77
CA VAL A 277 -12.56 44.51 38.89
C VAL A 277 -13.55 44.59 37.76
N GLU A 278 -14.29 45.70 37.67
CA GLU A 278 -15.14 45.98 36.52
C GLU A 278 -14.26 46.18 35.29
N ILE A 279 -14.25 45.19 34.39
CA ILE A 279 -13.51 45.26 33.14
C ILE A 279 -14.15 46.34 32.28
N ASN A 280 -13.47 47.50 32.19
CA ASN A 280 -13.89 48.59 31.31
C ASN A 280 -14.04 48.04 29.87
N PRO A 281 -15.25 48.05 29.29
CA PRO A 281 -15.53 47.35 28.03
C PRO A 281 -14.78 47.95 26.82
N ASN A 282 -14.16 49.13 26.99
CA ASN A 282 -13.33 49.77 25.98
C ASN A 282 -11.85 49.34 26.05
N ILE A 283 -11.57 48.04 26.16
CA ILE A 283 -10.32 47.52 25.58
C ILE A 283 -10.46 47.76 24.07
N GLN A 284 -9.75 48.75 23.54
CA GLN A 284 -9.85 49.13 22.13
C GLN A 284 -9.62 47.91 21.24
N LYS A 285 -10.70 47.39 20.64
CA LYS A 285 -10.60 46.44 19.53
C LYS A 285 -9.87 47.20 18.42
N ASP A 286 -8.72 46.70 18.00
CA ASP A 286 -7.90 47.40 17.00
C ASP A 286 -8.71 47.53 15.69
N GLY A 287 -9.13 48.76 15.39
CA GLY A 287 -9.99 49.04 14.26
C GLY A 287 -9.34 48.67 12.93
N LEU A 288 -8.02 48.66 12.86
CA LEU A 288 -7.27 48.26 11.66
C LEU A 288 -7.32 46.74 11.47
N LEU A 289 -7.21 45.96 12.56
CA LEU A 289 -7.34 44.49 12.50
C LEU A 289 -8.78 44.07 12.18
N LEU A 290 -9.80 44.73 12.74
CA LEU A 290 -11.20 44.49 12.36
C LEU A 290 -11.49 44.90 10.92
N GLN A 291 -10.87 45.97 10.41
CA GLN A 291 -11.01 46.41 9.01
C GLN A 291 -10.33 45.44 8.04
N GLU A 292 -9.13 44.93 8.35
CA GLU A 292 -8.47 43.87 7.58
C GLU A 292 -9.33 42.59 7.58
N PHE A 293 -9.91 42.25 8.74
CA PHE A 293 -10.75 41.06 8.87
C PHE A 293 -12.09 41.17 8.13
N ASP A 294 -12.74 42.34 8.08
CA ASP A 294 -13.91 42.55 7.21
C ASP A 294 -13.55 42.46 5.71
N ALA A 295 -12.40 43.00 5.30
CA ALA A 295 -11.90 42.85 3.94
C ALA A 295 -11.59 41.37 3.59
N PHE A 296 -11.07 40.60 4.56
CA PHE A 296 -10.92 39.16 4.45
C PHE A 296 -12.27 38.43 4.34
N ILE A 297 -13.27 38.75 5.18
CA ILE A 297 -14.61 38.15 5.12
C ILE A 297 -15.25 38.40 3.75
N GLN A 298 -15.18 39.63 3.22
CA GLN A 298 -15.69 39.95 1.89
C GLN A 298 -14.98 39.11 0.80
N SER A 299 -13.65 39.00 0.88
CA SER A 299 -12.85 38.18 -0.03
C SER A 299 -13.17 36.68 0.08
N LEU A 300 -13.46 36.19 1.28
CA LEU A 300 -13.86 34.80 1.56
C LEU A 300 -15.20 34.45 0.90
N GLN A 301 -16.16 35.38 0.86
CA GLN A 301 -17.48 35.12 0.23
C GLN A 301 -17.38 34.91 -1.28
N VAL A 302 -16.56 35.68 -2.00
CA VAL A 302 -16.35 35.49 -3.44
C VAL A 302 -15.41 34.31 -3.78
N THR A 303 -14.48 33.98 -2.88
CA THR A 303 -13.46 32.95 -3.14
C THR A 303 -13.99 31.53 -2.94
N SER A 304 -13.78 30.63 -3.92
CA SER A 304 -14.14 29.21 -3.80
C SER A 304 -13.28 28.49 -2.77
N MET A 305 -13.83 27.51 -2.03
CA MET A 305 -13.12 26.83 -0.93
C MET A 305 -11.74 26.27 -1.32
N ALA A 306 -11.59 25.77 -2.54
CA ALA A 306 -10.31 25.27 -3.07
C ALA A 306 -9.23 26.36 -3.21
N LYS A 307 -9.62 27.64 -3.33
CA LYS A 307 -8.72 28.79 -3.45
C LYS A 307 -8.61 29.65 -2.18
N VAL A 308 -9.32 29.33 -1.10
CA VAL A 308 -9.31 30.14 0.14
C VAL A 308 -7.90 30.31 0.72
N ASN A 309 -7.05 29.27 0.66
CA ASN A 309 -5.65 29.34 1.09
C ASN A 309 -4.76 30.27 0.25
N SER A 310 -5.24 30.82 -0.87
CA SER A 310 -4.50 31.81 -1.68
C SER A 310 -4.68 33.26 -1.22
N LEU A 311 -5.70 33.53 -0.38
CA LEU A 311 -5.99 34.85 0.18
C LEU A 311 -4.85 35.35 1.08
N PRO A 312 -4.50 36.66 1.09
CA PRO A 312 -3.38 37.19 1.89
C PRO A 312 -3.48 36.87 3.38
N PHE A 313 -4.63 37.16 3.99
CA PHE A 313 -4.92 36.85 5.40
C PHE A 313 -4.75 35.36 5.72
N MET A 314 -5.27 34.47 4.85
CA MET A 314 -5.11 33.03 5.01
C MET A 314 -3.64 32.58 4.88
N LYS A 315 -2.85 33.17 3.97
CA LYS A 315 -1.40 32.88 3.88
C LYS A 315 -0.67 33.25 5.17
N TYR A 316 -1.09 34.32 5.86
CA TYR A 316 -0.58 34.65 7.19
C TYR A 316 -0.98 33.58 8.21
N THR A 317 -2.28 33.29 8.39
CA THR A 317 -2.77 32.26 9.33
C THR A 317 -2.16 30.88 9.10
N ILE A 318 -1.90 30.52 7.83
CA ILE A 318 -1.25 29.26 7.47
C ILE A 318 0.19 29.23 8.01
N LYS A 319 0.94 30.32 7.88
CA LYS A 319 2.34 30.43 8.33
C LYS A 319 2.48 30.59 9.85
N SER A 320 1.58 31.33 10.50
CA SER A 320 1.61 31.61 11.96
C SER A 320 1.13 30.42 12.80
N ASP A 321 0.04 29.78 12.39
CA ASP A 321 -0.71 28.85 13.23
C ASP A 321 -0.79 27.44 12.64
N ILE A 322 -1.28 27.31 11.41
CA ILE A 322 -1.66 26.00 10.84
C ILE A 322 -0.42 25.16 10.49
N GLU A 323 0.59 25.71 9.82
CA GLU A 323 1.83 25.00 9.51
C GLU A 323 2.55 24.56 10.79
N PRO A 324 2.79 25.43 11.81
CA PRO A 324 3.33 25.00 13.10
C PRO A 324 2.49 23.92 13.79
N CYS A 325 1.15 24.01 13.74
CA CYS A 325 0.27 23.01 14.34
C CYS A 325 0.34 21.65 13.62
N LEU A 326 0.38 21.63 12.29
CA LEU A 326 0.49 20.41 11.47
C LEU A 326 1.94 19.97 11.18
N LYS A 327 2.95 20.54 11.85
CA LYS A 327 4.36 20.18 11.68
C LYS A 327 4.71 18.89 12.43
N PHE A 328 4.51 17.76 11.77
CA PHE A 328 4.90 16.42 12.26
C PHE A 328 6.14 15.87 11.54
N GLY A 329 6.43 16.35 10.34
CA GLY A 329 7.57 15.96 9.52
C GLY A 329 7.59 16.72 8.20
N LYS A 330 8.65 16.58 7.39
CA LYS A 330 8.82 17.37 6.15
C LYS A 330 7.76 17.11 5.07
N ALA A 331 7.04 15.98 5.12
CA ALA A 331 6.18 15.52 4.03
C ALA A 331 4.66 15.54 4.33
N THR A 332 4.23 15.75 5.58
CA THR A 332 2.82 15.56 5.97
C THR A 332 1.97 16.83 6.02
N THR A 333 2.56 17.98 6.34
CA THR A 333 1.82 19.24 6.52
C THR A 333 0.99 19.62 5.30
N LYS A 334 1.56 19.54 4.09
CA LYS A 334 0.83 19.83 2.83
C LYS A 334 -0.32 18.84 2.58
N ARG A 335 -0.05 17.53 2.68
CA ARG A 335 -1.04 16.46 2.47
C ARG A 335 -2.21 16.54 3.45
N LEU A 336 -1.93 16.83 4.73
CA LEU A 336 -2.96 17.09 5.74
C LEU A 336 -3.77 18.35 5.40
N LEU A 337 -3.12 19.45 5.02
CA LEU A 337 -3.80 20.70 4.67
C LEU A 337 -4.75 20.53 3.46
N GLU A 338 -4.31 19.81 2.42
CA GLU A 338 -5.12 19.47 1.25
C GLU A 338 -6.32 18.58 1.62
N ALA A 339 -6.10 17.55 2.45
CA ALA A 339 -7.15 16.65 2.91
C ALA A 339 -8.15 17.32 3.88
N ILE A 340 -7.70 18.29 4.68
CA ILE A 340 -8.57 19.10 5.55
C ILE A 340 -9.39 20.07 4.70
N LEU A 341 -8.83 20.67 3.64
CA LEU A 341 -9.54 21.52 2.67
C LEU A 341 -10.62 20.76 1.89
N SER A 342 -10.31 19.56 1.40
CA SER A 342 -11.22 18.70 0.62
C SER A 342 -12.32 18.04 1.47
N LYS A 343 -12.18 18.02 2.81
CA LYS A 343 -12.94 17.18 3.77
C LYS A 343 -12.67 15.67 3.64
N THR A 344 -11.53 15.25 3.07
CA THR A 344 -11.15 13.82 3.02
C THR A 344 -10.27 13.37 4.20
N CYS A 345 -9.83 14.29 5.05
CA CYS A 345 -9.24 13.96 6.35
C CYS A 345 -10.30 13.46 7.33
N LEU A 346 -10.18 12.21 7.76
CA LEU A 346 -11.07 11.55 8.72
C LEU A 346 -10.26 11.08 9.94
N ILE A 347 -10.79 11.28 11.14
CA ILE A 347 -10.18 10.86 12.42
C ILE A 347 -11.27 10.24 13.28
N GLU A 348 -10.99 9.11 13.92
CA GLU A 348 -11.90 8.38 14.79
C GLU A 348 -11.13 7.62 15.89
N ALA A 349 -11.80 7.27 16.99
CA ALA A 349 -11.23 6.39 18.00
C ALA A 349 -10.89 5.03 17.37
N CYS A 350 -9.75 4.45 17.72
CA CYS A 350 -9.32 3.20 17.14
C CYS A 350 -10.10 2.01 17.73
N PRO A 351 -10.82 1.19 16.93
CA PRO A 351 -11.45 -0.02 17.42
C PRO A 351 -10.39 -1.05 17.85
N GLN A 352 -10.65 -1.79 18.94
CA GLN A 352 -9.71 -2.77 19.48
C GLN A 352 -9.31 -3.83 18.44
N GLU A 353 -10.27 -4.30 17.63
CA GLU A 353 -10.04 -5.22 16.51
C GLU A 353 -8.91 -4.76 15.56
N PHE A 354 -8.77 -3.45 15.34
CA PHE A 354 -7.74 -2.88 14.48
C PHE A 354 -6.38 -2.83 15.18
N ILE A 355 -6.37 -2.63 16.51
CA ILE A 355 -5.17 -2.68 17.35
C ILE A 355 -4.64 -4.13 17.37
N ASP A 356 -5.52 -5.10 17.59
CA ASP A 356 -5.21 -6.53 17.59
C ASP A 356 -4.75 -7.02 16.21
N MET A 357 -5.41 -6.58 15.13
CA MET A 357 -4.94 -6.83 13.76
C MET A 357 -3.55 -6.26 13.52
N LYS A 358 -3.23 -5.06 14.02
CA LYS A 358 -1.90 -4.45 13.89
C LYS A 358 -0.82 -5.21 14.68
N LYS A 359 -1.15 -5.70 15.88
CA LYS A 359 -0.28 -6.60 16.67
C LYS A 359 -0.04 -7.96 16.00
N GLN A 360 -0.98 -8.46 15.19
CA GLN A 360 -0.83 -9.73 14.49
C GLN A 360 -0.05 -9.63 13.16
N GLN A 361 0.34 -8.42 12.72
CA GLN A 361 1.18 -8.27 11.52
C GLN A 361 2.63 -8.72 11.81
N PRO A 362 3.19 -9.70 11.08
CA PRO A 362 4.56 -10.16 11.32
C PRO A 362 5.57 -9.05 10.97
N PRO A 363 6.76 -9.02 11.60
CA PRO A 363 7.78 -8.00 11.35
C PRO A 363 8.33 -8.09 9.91
N VAL A 364 7.75 -7.31 9.00
CA VAL A 364 8.00 -7.43 7.56
C VAL A 364 9.41 -6.94 7.22
N LYS A 365 10.30 -7.87 6.84
CA LYS A 365 11.63 -7.59 6.28
C LYS A 365 11.55 -7.06 4.83
N ALA A 366 10.78 -6.02 4.60
CA ALA A 366 10.59 -5.40 3.28
C ALA A 366 11.60 -4.28 3.00
N LYS A 367 12.16 -4.27 1.79
CA LYS A 367 12.87 -3.10 1.24
C LYS A 367 11.87 -1.96 1.04
N PRO A 368 12.26 -0.68 1.24
CA PRO A 368 11.33 0.44 1.25
C PRO A 368 10.84 0.80 -0.17
N LYS A 369 9.79 0.12 -0.63
CA LYS A 369 8.96 0.57 -1.76
C LYS A 369 7.60 1.01 -1.21
N SER A 370 7.26 2.28 -1.40
CA SER A 370 5.96 2.89 -1.07
C SER A 370 5.44 2.69 0.37
N ARG A 371 6.13 3.24 1.37
CA ARG A 371 5.41 3.75 2.55
C ARG A 371 4.75 5.09 2.15
N LEU A 372 3.43 5.08 1.94
CA LEU A 372 2.59 6.24 1.60
C LEU A 372 2.76 7.42 2.59
N TRP A 373 3.14 7.08 3.82
CA TRP A 373 3.51 8.00 4.88
C TRP A 373 5.04 7.95 5.05
N GLY A 374 5.72 9.00 4.58
CA GLY A 374 7.19 9.11 4.49
C GLY A 374 7.93 9.24 5.84
N PHE A 375 7.42 8.63 6.90
CA PHE A 375 8.07 8.58 8.20
C PHE A 375 9.16 7.51 8.18
N SER A 376 10.40 7.97 7.99
CA SER A 376 11.58 7.21 8.36
C SER A 376 11.71 7.24 9.88
N SER A 377 10.97 6.38 10.59
CA SER A 377 11.40 5.95 11.92
C SER A 377 12.80 5.37 11.77
N SER A 378 13.78 6.05 12.36
CA SER A 378 15.18 5.65 12.27
C SER A 378 15.32 4.30 12.97
N PRO A 379 15.90 3.26 12.34
CA PRO A 379 16.14 1.99 13.01
C PRO A 379 17.27 2.20 14.02
N MET A 380 16.93 2.61 15.24
CA MET A 380 17.88 2.51 16.35
C MET A 380 18.23 1.04 16.52
N GLN A 381 19.50 0.72 16.34
CA GLN A 381 19.96 -0.64 16.03
C GLN A 381 20.07 -1.52 17.28
N GLN A 382 18.96 -1.67 18.02
CA GLN A 382 18.84 -2.70 19.04
C GLN A 382 18.71 -4.07 18.38
N GLN A 383 19.65 -4.95 18.72
CA GLN A 383 19.48 -6.38 18.53
C GLN A 383 18.42 -6.85 19.53
N SER A 384 17.21 -7.15 19.06
CA SER A 384 16.13 -7.68 19.90
C SER A 384 15.95 -9.18 19.65
N ASP A 385 15.81 -9.94 20.74
CA ASP A 385 15.48 -11.35 20.71
C ASP A 385 14.13 -11.63 20.01
N PRO A 386 13.91 -12.84 19.46
CA PRO A 386 12.68 -13.21 18.74
C PRO A 386 11.44 -13.37 19.64
N ALA A 387 11.45 -12.81 20.86
CA ALA A 387 10.38 -12.90 21.85
C ALA A 387 9.68 -11.55 22.15
N THR A 388 10.15 -10.42 21.57
CA THR A 388 9.57 -9.10 21.84
C THR A 388 8.24 -8.89 21.10
N LEU A 389 7.21 -8.42 21.83
CA LEU A 389 5.92 -8.04 21.25
C LEU A 389 6.06 -6.86 20.27
N PRO A 390 5.23 -6.78 19.22
CA PRO A 390 5.28 -5.69 18.25
C PRO A 390 4.81 -4.37 18.87
N ILE A 391 5.74 -3.43 18.99
CA ILE A 391 5.52 -2.09 19.52
C ILE A 391 4.61 -1.30 18.56
N LEU A 392 3.50 -0.78 19.08
CA LEU A 392 2.62 0.15 18.38
C LEU A 392 3.20 1.56 18.51
N CYS A 393 3.14 2.35 17.44
CA CYS A 393 3.68 3.72 17.44
C CYS A 393 2.76 4.69 16.68
N CYS A 394 2.73 5.94 17.15
CA CYS A 394 2.02 7.04 16.51
C CYS A 394 2.66 7.36 15.16
N SER A 395 1.87 7.27 14.10
CA SER A 395 2.33 7.44 12.72
C SER A 395 2.79 8.85 12.40
N THR A 396 2.47 9.86 13.23
CA THR A 396 2.86 11.27 13.02
C THR A 396 4.04 11.72 13.87
N CYS A 397 4.11 11.38 15.16
CA CYS A 397 5.20 11.81 16.04
C CYS A 397 6.25 10.72 16.32
N GLY A 398 5.94 9.44 16.03
CA GLY A 398 6.80 8.30 16.35
C GLY A 398 6.76 7.83 17.80
N LYS A 399 6.03 8.51 18.71
CA LYS A 399 5.86 8.07 20.11
C LYS A 399 5.24 6.67 20.15
N GLU A 400 5.76 5.81 21.01
CA GLU A 400 5.16 4.50 21.30
C GLU A 400 3.77 4.66 21.93
N LEU A 401 2.88 3.72 21.64
CA LEU A 401 1.47 3.72 22.03
C LEU A 401 1.21 2.55 22.99
N GLU A 402 1.20 2.84 24.28
CA GLU A 402 0.89 1.86 25.32
C GLU A 402 -0.64 1.70 25.47
N GLU A 403 -1.09 0.49 25.80
CA GLU A 403 -2.50 0.21 26.09
C GLU A 403 -2.81 0.45 27.56
N GLY A 404 -3.77 1.35 27.83
CA GLY A 404 -4.33 1.55 29.16
C GLY A 404 -4.21 2.99 29.70
N GLU A 405 -3.25 3.78 29.23
CA GLU A 405 -3.09 5.19 29.67
C GLU A 405 -3.93 6.18 28.84
N ASP A 406 -4.10 5.94 27.53
CA ASP A 406 -4.75 6.87 26.60
C ASP A 406 -5.59 6.14 25.54
N GLN A 407 -6.68 6.74 25.08
CA GLN A 407 -7.46 6.24 23.94
C GLN A 407 -6.63 6.40 22.66
N MET A 408 -6.29 5.30 21.98
CA MET A 408 -5.64 5.35 20.67
C MET A 408 -6.61 5.86 19.59
N TRP A 409 -6.11 6.66 18.66
CA TRP A 409 -6.89 7.21 17.54
C TRP A 409 -6.36 6.69 16.21
N ARG A 410 -7.19 6.71 15.16
CA ARG A 410 -6.76 6.43 13.78
C ARG A 410 -7.21 7.53 12.82
N PHE A 411 -6.40 7.83 11.82
CA PHE A 411 -6.71 8.80 10.78
C PHE A 411 -6.40 8.31 9.37
N ARG A 412 -7.00 8.96 8.37
CA ARG A 412 -6.66 8.83 6.94
C ARG A 412 -6.94 10.13 6.21
N THR A 413 -6.23 10.38 5.11
CA THR A 413 -6.37 11.61 4.29
C THR A 413 -7.20 11.45 3.01
N SER A 414 -7.59 10.22 2.68
CA SER A 414 -8.40 9.86 1.53
C SER A 414 -9.25 8.65 1.88
N TYR A 415 -10.37 8.45 1.18
CA TYR A 415 -11.16 7.21 1.29
C TYR A 415 -10.36 5.98 0.82
N PHE A 416 -9.38 6.19 -0.06
CA PHE A 416 -8.47 5.15 -0.60
C PHE A 416 -7.18 4.98 0.24
N ASP A 417 -6.96 5.79 1.27
CA ASP A 417 -5.80 5.64 2.16
C ASP A 417 -6.06 4.58 3.24
N GLU A 418 -5.03 3.79 3.55
CA GLU A 418 -5.02 2.96 4.77
C GLU A 418 -5.10 3.84 6.04
N TRP A 419 -5.78 3.31 7.06
CA TRP A 419 -5.82 3.90 8.39
C TRP A 419 -4.45 3.86 9.08
N ALA A 420 -4.00 5.01 9.55
CA ALA A 420 -2.76 5.20 10.32
C ALA A 420 -3.09 5.49 11.79
N LEU A 421 -2.40 4.81 12.72
CA LEU A 421 -2.55 5.03 14.17
C LEU A 421 -1.92 6.36 14.60
N ILE A 422 -2.52 7.09 15.53
CA ILE A 422 -1.98 8.31 16.14
C ILE A 422 -2.33 8.42 17.63
N ASP A 423 -1.51 9.19 18.37
CA ASP A 423 -1.75 9.57 19.77
C ASP A 423 -2.79 10.70 19.89
N GLY A 424 -3.34 10.87 21.10
CA GLY A 424 -4.27 11.97 21.42
C GLY A 424 -3.69 13.35 21.11
N TYR A 425 -2.39 13.55 21.36
CA TYR A 425 -1.68 14.80 21.10
C TYR A 425 -1.64 15.18 19.60
N CYS A 426 -1.33 14.24 18.70
CA CYS A 426 -1.39 14.54 17.26
C CYS A 426 -2.84 14.66 16.76
N ARG A 427 -3.77 13.87 17.32
CA ARG A 427 -5.21 13.98 17.05
C ARG A 427 -5.73 15.39 17.36
N ASP A 428 -5.41 15.94 18.51
CA ASP A 428 -5.85 17.28 18.93
C ASP A 428 -5.28 18.41 18.08
N ARG A 429 -4.01 18.28 17.66
CA ARG A 429 -3.37 19.23 16.72
C ARG A 429 -4.06 19.22 15.36
N ILE A 430 -4.36 18.05 14.80
CA ILE A 430 -5.09 17.95 13.52
C ILE A 430 -6.54 18.44 13.70
N ASN A 431 -7.23 18.02 14.77
CA ASN A 431 -8.62 18.42 15.04
C ASN A 431 -8.78 19.93 15.26
N SER A 432 -7.80 20.62 15.86
CA SER A 432 -7.85 22.08 16.02
C SER A 432 -7.86 22.80 14.67
N VAL A 433 -7.12 22.29 13.69
CA VAL A 433 -7.11 22.81 12.31
C VAL A 433 -8.39 22.40 11.55
N VAL A 434 -8.89 21.18 11.76
CA VAL A 434 -10.19 20.74 11.20
C VAL A 434 -11.34 21.62 11.73
N ALA A 435 -11.32 21.98 13.02
CA ALA A 435 -12.29 22.88 13.64
C ALA A 435 -12.23 24.28 13.01
N PHE A 436 -11.02 24.84 12.81
CA PHE A 436 -10.83 26.11 12.10
C PHE A 436 -11.40 26.07 10.68
N TYR A 437 -11.05 25.08 9.86
CA TYR A 437 -11.60 24.95 8.50
C TYR A 437 -13.11 24.59 8.47
N THR A 438 -13.67 24.08 9.56
CA THR A 438 -15.12 23.83 9.68
C THR A 438 -15.87 25.10 10.07
N TRP A 439 -15.33 25.92 10.97
CA TRP A 439 -15.79 27.29 11.21
C TRP A 439 -15.71 28.16 9.95
N LEU A 440 -14.58 28.15 9.24
CA LEU A 440 -14.37 28.96 8.04
C LEU A 440 -15.40 28.67 6.93
N ARG A 441 -15.85 27.41 6.82
CA ARG A 441 -16.95 27.02 5.92
C ARG A 441 -18.32 27.47 6.41
N ARG A 442 -18.57 27.53 7.73
CA ARG A 442 -19.82 28.09 8.30
C ARG A 442 -19.89 29.60 8.05
N LEU A 443 -18.79 30.32 8.29
CA LEU A 443 -18.65 31.75 8.01
C LEU A 443 -18.90 32.09 6.52
N LYS A 444 -18.52 31.21 5.60
CA LYS A 444 -18.81 31.33 4.16
C LYS A 444 -20.30 31.09 3.78
N THR A 445 -21.10 30.48 4.67
CA THR A 445 -22.51 30.17 4.40
C THR A 445 -23.48 31.09 5.16
N GLN A 446 -23.08 31.65 6.32
CA GLN A 446 -23.97 32.32 7.27
C GLN A 446 -24.44 33.75 6.90
N GLN A 447 -24.34 34.18 5.64
CA GLN A 447 -24.67 35.57 5.27
C GLN A 447 -26.19 35.85 5.12
N THR A 448 -27.07 34.86 5.28
CA THR A 448 -28.50 34.95 4.91
C THR A 448 -29.46 35.25 6.07
N SER A 449 -29.00 35.68 7.24
CA SER A 449 -29.87 35.87 8.42
C SER A 449 -29.47 37.03 9.34
N SER A 450 -29.97 38.23 9.00
CA SER A 450 -30.38 39.32 9.91
C SER A 450 -29.62 39.49 11.24
N SER A 451 -28.53 40.25 11.21
CA SER A 451 -27.99 41.05 12.33
C SER A 451 -27.11 42.17 11.75
N SER A 452 -26.67 43.13 12.57
CA SER A 452 -25.80 44.22 12.09
C SER A 452 -24.49 43.67 11.51
N LYS A 453 -24.02 44.23 10.39
CA LYS A 453 -22.78 43.77 9.73
C LYS A 453 -21.59 43.81 10.70
N THR A 454 -21.47 44.88 11.50
CA THR A 454 -20.37 45.06 12.46
C THR A 454 -20.35 43.97 13.54
N ASP A 455 -21.52 43.66 14.10
CA ASP A 455 -21.70 42.61 15.13
C ASP A 455 -21.32 41.21 14.59
N LEU A 456 -21.61 40.92 13.32
CA LEU A 456 -21.17 39.70 12.66
C LEU A 456 -19.63 39.64 12.50
N VAL A 457 -18.99 40.74 12.12
CA VAL A 457 -17.52 40.81 11.96
C VAL A 457 -16.82 40.63 13.31
N GLU A 458 -17.30 41.31 14.36
CA GLU A 458 -16.73 41.21 15.71
C GLU A 458 -16.85 39.79 16.28
N LYS A 459 -18.03 39.17 16.22
CA LYS A 459 -18.23 37.79 16.68
C LYS A 459 -17.43 36.77 15.87
N ALA A 460 -17.25 37.00 14.57
CA ALA A 460 -16.38 36.17 13.74
C ALA A 460 -14.90 36.35 14.12
N TYR A 461 -14.47 37.55 14.51
CA TYR A 461 -13.09 37.83 14.93
C TYR A 461 -12.78 37.22 16.30
N GLU A 462 -13.75 37.23 17.21
CA GLU A 462 -13.68 36.57 18.52
C GLU A 462 -13.55 35.05 18.38
N GLU A 463 -14.39 34.41 17.53
CA GLU A 463 -14.24 32.98 17.21
C GLU A 463 -12.92 32.66 16.47
N PHE A 464 -12.47 33.52 15.56
CA PHE A 464 -11.17 33.38 14.88
C PHE A 464 -10.02 33.36 15.89
N THR A 465 -10.00 34.33 16.82
CA THR A 465 -8.98 34.43 17.88
C THR A 465 -9.03 33.21 18.80
N ARG A 466 -10.22 32.74 19.18
CA ARG A 466 -10.40 31.51 19.96
C ARG A 466 -9.86 30.27 19.25
N LEU A 467 -10.01 30.18 17.93
CA LEU A 467 -9.51 29.07 17.10
C LEU A 467 -7.98 29.13 16.92
N GLN A 468 -7.38 30.31 16.80
CA GLN A 468 -5.92 30.47 16.85
C GLN A 468 -5.37 30.00 18.21
N LEU A 469 -5.99 30.42 19.32
CA LEU A 469 -5.60 29.97 20.66
C LEU A 469 -5.74 28.43 20.79
N GLN A 470 -6.79 27.82 20.23
CA GLN A 470 -6.95 26.36 20.21
C GLN A 470 -5.83 25.65 19.42
N MET A 471 -5.40 26.21 18.28
CA MET A 471 -4.25 25.69 17.51
C MET A 471 -2.91 25.89 18.26
N LEU A 472 -2.75 26.97 18.99
CA LEU A 472 -1.58 27.22 19.85
C LEU A 472 -1.51 26.24 21.03
N LEU A 473 -2.61 26.05 21.75
CA LEU A 473 -2.70 25.19 22.93
C LEU A 473 -2.51 23.70 22.58
N SER A 474 -3.09 23.25 21.46
CA SER A 474 -2.84 21.89 20.95
C SER A 474 -1.39 21.72 20.48
N ARG A 475 -0.77 22.73 19.85
CA ARG A 475 0.67 22.70 19.51
C ARG A 475 1.55 22.55 20.76
N MET A 476 1.20 23.19 21.88
CA MET A 476 1.92 23.08 23.16
C MET A 476 1.57 21.84 24.00
N GLY A 477 0.53 21.08 23.64
CA GLY A 477 0.05 19.92 24.42
C GLY A 477 -0.79 20.28 25.65
N ALA A 478 -1.10 21.58 25.84
CA ALA A 478 -1.87 22.07 26.99
C ALA A 478 -3.39 21.95 26.81
N LEU A 479 -3.88 21.61 25.61
CA LEU A 479 -5.32 21.57 25.31
C LEU A 479 -6.11 20.56 26.17
N PRO A 480 -5.69 19.29 26.35
CA PRO A 480 -6.40 18.35 27.23
C PRO A 480 -6.48 18.83 28.68
N CYS A 481 -5.38 19.40 29.20
CA CYS A 481 -5.30 19.91 30.56
C CYS A 481 -6.35 21.01 30.79
N LEU A 482 -6.41 22.00 29.89
CA LEU A 482 -7.38 23.10 29.99
C LEU A 482 -8.82 22.63 29.79
N LEU A 483 -9.08 21.77 28.80
CA LEU A 483 -10.42 21.21 28.57
C LEU A 483 -10.94 20.45 29.81
N ASN A 484 -10.09 19.63 30.43
CA ASN A 484 -10.42 18.93 31.67
C ASN A 484 -10.60 19.88 32.86
N THR A 485 -9.79 20.94 32.98
CA THR A 485 -9.96 21.99 34.02
C THR A 485 -11.32 22.69 33.93
N PHE A 486 -11.88 22.86 32.72
CA PHE A 486 -13.21 23.43 32.51
C PHE A 486 -14.34 22.39 32.43
N GLY A 487 -14.06 21.10 32.68
CA GLY A 487 -15.06 20.02 32.60
C GLY A 487 -15.54 19.70 31.18
N LEU A 488 -14.91 20.28 30.15
CA LEU A 488 -15.26 20.12 28.74
C LEU A 488 -14.50 18.94 28.14
N ALA A 489 -14.74 17.74 28.68
CA ALA A 489 -14.10 16.51 28.22
C ALA A 489 -14.29 16.31 26.70
N SER A 490 -13.21 15.99 25.99
CA SER A 490 -13.30 15.70 24.56
C SER A 490 -14.02 14.37 24.34
N GLN A 491 -15.13 14.43 23.60
CA GLN A 491 -15.57 13.33 22.75
C GLN A 491 -14.65 13.23 21.51
#